data_AF-A0A7C6TCJ8-F1
#
_entry.id   AF-A0A7C6TCJ8-F1
#
_cell.length_a   1.000
_cell.length_b   1.000
_cell.length_c   1.000
_cell.angle_alpha   90.00
_cell.angle_beta   90.00
_cell.angle_gamma   90.00
#
_symmetry.space_group_name_H-M   'P 1'
#
loop_
_entity.id
_entity.type
_entity.pdbx_description
1 polymer ?
#
loop_
_entity_poly.entity_id
_entity_poly.type
_entity_poly.pdbx_seq_one_letter_code
_entity_poly.pdbx_strand_id
1 'polypeptide(L)' 'MATRASPGGARPSLYSPSTVLRDYRGHDGFIQPGRRPTVDFHVEALNLVIEYDEDQHFSKARQLTLESYPDNP' A
#
# COMPACT_ATOMS: atom_id res chain seq x y z
N MET A 1 -1.15 -30.31 27.55
CA MET A 1 -1.84 -29.69 26.41
C MET A 1 -1.03 -28.46 26.01
N ALA A 2 -0.22 -28.56 24.96
CA ALA A 2 0.61 -27.45 24.50
C ALA A 2 -0.25 -26.54 23.61
N THR A 3 -0.51 -25.32 24.06
CA THR A 3 -1.12 -24.28 23.24
C THR A 3 -0.14 -23.85 22.17
N ARG A 4 -0.45 -24.13 20.90
CA ARG A 4 0.25 -23.55 19.75
C ARG A 4 0.08 -22.04 19.80
N ALA A 5 1.18 -21.32 19.97
CA ALA A 5 1.21 -19.89 19.70
C ALA A 5 0.88 -19.67 18.22
N SER A 6 -0.21 -18.93 17.94
CA SER A 6 -0.44 -18.35 16.62
C SER A 6 0.74 -17.42 16.29
N PRO A 7 1.34 -17.48 15.09
CA PRO A 7 2.40 -16.56 14.71
C PRO A 7 1.75 -15.23 14.32
N GLY A 8 1.16 -14.52 15.29
CA GLY A 8 0.61 -13.18 15.13
C GLY A 8 1.69 -12.09 15.21
N GLY A 9 2.87 -12.37 14.65
CA GLY A 9 3.91 -11.35 14.51
C GLY A 9 3.66 -10.60 13.21
N ALA A 10 3.36 -9.30 13.30
CA ALA A 10 3.43 -8.42 12.14
C ALA A 10 4.79 -8.65 11.48
N ARG A 11 4.81 -9.22 10.27
CA ARG A 11 6.03 -9.24 9.48
C ARG A 11 6.39 -7.77 9.29
N PRO A 12 7.58 -7.31 9.68
CA PRO A 12 8.01 -6.00 9.22
C PRO A 12 8.03 -6.12 7.71
N SER A 13 7.07 -5.48 7.02
CA SER A 13 7.15 -5.34 5.58
C SER A 13 8.49 -4.67 5.35
N LEU A 14 9.47 -5.43 4.85
CA LEU A 14 10.86 -4.99 4.74
C LEU A 14 10.96 -3.74 3.83
N TYR A 15 9.89 -3.39 3.11
CA TYR A 15 9.82 -2.23 2.24
C TYR A 15 8.41 -1.63 2.22
N SER A 16 8.30 -0.33 2.50
CA SER A 16 7.08 0.42 2.24
C SER A 16 6.76 0.41 0.73
N PRO A 17 5.47 0.51 0.33
CA PRO A 17 5.11 0.62 -1.09
C PRO A 17 5.86 1.73 -1.84
N SER A 18 6.14 2.84 -1.15
CA SER A 18 6.95 3.94 -1.69
C SER A 18 8.39 3.53 -2.03
N THR A 19 9.02 2.68 -1.21
CA THR A 19 10.38 2.21 -1.46
C THR A 19 10.42 1.25 -2.64
N VAL A 20 9.50 0.27 -2.67
CA VAL A 20 9.40 -0.69 -3.78
C VAL A 20 9.14 0.01 -5.12
N LEU A 21 8.24 1.00 -5.13
CA LEU A 21 7.92 1.76 -6.34
C LEU A 21 9.07 2.65 -6.80
N ARG A 22 9.84 3.24 -5.88
CA ARG A 22 11.00 4.06 -6.22
C ARG A 22 12.05 3.21 -6.92
N ASP A 23 12.35 2.05 -6.35
CA ASP A 23 13.36 1.14 -6.88
C ASP A 23 12.93 0.56 -8.23
N TYR A 24 11.64 0.28 -8.41
CA TYR A 24 11.09 -0.17 -9.71
C TYR A 24 11.08 0.92 -10.79
N ARG A 25 10.72 2.15 -10.45
CA ARG A 25 10.60 3.26 -11.43
C ARG A 25 11.93 3.97 -11.72
N GLY A 26 12.91 3.84 -10.82
CA GLY A 26 14.20 4.52 -10.94
C GLY A 26 14.14 6.03 -10.65
N HIS A 27 13.06 6.52 -10.06
CA HIS A 27 12.90 7.92 -9.66
C HIS A 27 11.94 8.03 -8.45
N ASP A 28 11.98 9.15 -7.74
CA ASP A 28 11.24 9.36 -6.48
C ASP A 28 10.27 10.56 -6.51
N GLY A 29 10.16 11.30 -7.62
CA GLY A 29 9.31 12.51 -7.72
C GLY A 29 7.80 12.33 -7.46
N PHE A 30 7.31 11.08 -7.33
CA PHE A 30 5.94 10.78 -6.92
C PHE A 30 5.75 10.73 -5.39
N ILE A 31 6.85 10.62 -4.62
CA ILE A 31 6.83 10.68 -3.16
C ILE A 31 6.79 12.17 -2.77
N GLN A 32 5.62 12.66 -2.38
CA GLN A 32 5.41 14.06 -2.03
C GLN A 32 4.97 14.17 -0.57
N PRO A 33 5.90 14.41 0.38
CA PRO A 33 5.57 14.57 1.78
C PRO A 33 4.53 15.66 1.99
N GLY A 34 3.49 15.38 2.78
CA GLY A 34 2.42 16.34 3.09
C GLY A 34 1.41 16.59 1.96
N ARG A 35 1.58 15.97 0.78
CA ARG A 35 0.55 15.99 -0.27
C ARG A 35 -0.65 15.19 0.20
N ARG A 36 -1.83 15.82 0.18
CA ARG A 36 -3.10 15.11 0.30
C ARG A 36 -3.46 14.54 -1.08
N PRO A 37 -3.69 13.22 -1.23
CA PRO A 37 -4.15 12.68 -2.49
C PRO A 37 -5.47 13.34 -2.88
N THR A 38 -5.63 13.62 -4.17
CA THR A 38 -6.91 14.04 -4.74
C THR A 38 -7.67 12.77 -5.04
N VAL A 39 -8.79 12.58 -4.34
CA VAL A 39 -9.57 11.33 -4.38
C VAL A 39 -10.98 11.64 -4.86
N ASP A 40 -11.64 10.67 -5.49
CA ASP A 40 -13.03 10.84 -5.92
C ASP A 40 -13.97 10.82 -4.72
N PHE A 41 -13.75 9.88 -3.80
CA PHE A 41 -14.53 9.77 -2.56
C PHE A 41 -13.63 9.50 -1.35
N HIS A 42 -13.89 10.24 -0.28
CA HIS A 42 -13.32 10.01 1.04
C HIS A 42 -14.44 9.65 2.02
N VAL A 43 -14.40 8.42 2.56
CA VAL A 43 -15.36 7.93 3.54
C VAL A 43 -14.70 7.92 4.92
N GLU A 44 -14.76 9.08 5.59
CA GLU A 44 -14.09 9.31 6.88
C GLU A 44 -14.46 8.29 7.95
N ALA A 45 -15.75 7.93 8.05
CA ALA A 45 -16.25 6.98 9.03
C ALA A 45 -15.60 5.59 8.95
N LEU A 46 -15.01 5.25 7.80
CA LEU A 46 -14.35 3.97 7.54
C LEU A 46 -12.84 4.11 7.33
N ASN A 47 -12.29 5.33 7.44
CA ASN A 47 -10.91 5.64 7.04
C ASN A 47 -10.56 5.07 5.64
N LEU A 48 -11.50 5.24 4.70
CA LEU A 48 -11.43 4.63 3.37
C LEU A 48 -11.38 5.72 2.28
N VAL A 49 -10.45 5.54 1.35
CA VAL A 49 -10.36 6.31 0.11
C VAL A 49 -10.80 5.43 -1.05
N ILE A 50 -11.61 5.98 -1.94
CA ILE A 50 -12.05 5.33 -3.18
C ILE A 50 -11.65 6.23 -4.35
N GLU A 51 -10.81 5.68 -5.23
CA GLU A 51 -10.44 6.28 -6.51
C GLU A 51 -10.98 5.38 -7.62
N TYR A 52 -11.77 5.96 -8.52
CA TYR A 52 -12.33 5.28 -9.69
C TYR A 52 -11.48 5.62 -10.91
N ASP A 53 -10.52 4.76 -11.21
CA ASP A 53 -9.63 4.89 -12.35
C ASP A 53 -10.04 3.87 -13.43
N GLU A 54 -10.77 4.37 -14.44
CA GLU A 54 -11.35 3.60 -15.56
C GLU A 54 -10.28 2.83 -16.36
N ASP A 55 -9.05 3.31 -16.35
CA ASP A 55 -7.91 2.75 -17.06
C ASP A 55 -6.97 1.95 -16.14
N GLN A 56 -7.45 1.47 -14.99
CA GLN A 56 -6.70 0.57 -14.09
C GLN A 56 -6.35 -0.76 -14.76
N HIS A 57 -5.30 -0.73 -15.58
CA HIS A 57 -4.66 -1.93 -16.07
C HIS A 57 -3.87 -2.57 -14.91
N PHE A 58 -3.89 -3.89 -14.86
CA PHE A 58 -3.00 -4.69 -14.00
C PHE A 58 -1.54 -4.43 -14.42
N SER A 59 -0.98 -3.34 -13.91
CA SER A 59 0.41 -2.95 -14.14
C SER A 59 1.32 -3.61 -13.12
N LYS A 60 2.58 -3.81 -13.51
CA LYS A 60 3.59 -4.33 -12.59
C LYS A 60 3.76 -3.46 -11.35
N ALA A 61 3.62 -2.14 -11.50
CA ALA A 61 3.63 -1.20 -10.37
C ALA A 61 2.50 -1.48 -9.38
N ARG A 62 1.27 -1.76 -9.85
CA ARG A 62 0.13 -2.10 -8.99
C ARG A 62 0.38 -3.40 -8.23
N GLN A 63 0.87 -4.45 -8.91
CA GLN A 63 1.23 -5.71 -8.27
C GLN A 63 2.25 -5.50 -7.15
N LEU A 64 3.37 -4.84 -7.45
CA LEU A 64 4.44 -4.57 -6.48
C LEU A 64 3.93 -3.77 -5.26
N THR A 65 3.04 -2.81 -5.50
CA THR A 65 2.41 -2.04 -4.42
C THR A 65 1.58 -2.97 -3.54
N LEU A 66 0.67 -3.75 -4.12
CA LEU A 66 -0.22 -4.67 -3.39
C LEU A 66 0.55 -5.73 -2.57
N GLU A 67 1.64 -6.27 -3.11
CA GLU A 67 2.50 -7.25 -2.43
C GLU A 67 3.29 -6.66 -1.25
N SER A 68 3.45 -5.33 -1.20
CA SER A 68 4.22 -4.62 -0.18
C SER A 68 3.38 -4.01 0.95
N TYR A 69 2.05 -4.06 0.84
CA TYR A 69 1.17 -3.63 1.92
C TYR A 69 1.36 -4.53 3.15
N PRO A 70 1.30 -3.96 4.37
CA PRO A 70 1.29 -4.76 5.58
C PRO A 70 0.05 -5.65 5.62
N ASP A 71 0.20 -6.87 6.14
CA ASP A 71 -0.89 -7.85 6.28
C ASP A 71 -2.02 -7.38 7.22
N ASN A 72 -1.82 -6.28 7.97
CA ASN A 72 -2.79 -5.73 8.90
C ASN A 72 -2.69 -4.19 8.96
N PRO A 73 -3.80 -3.44 8.85
CA PRO A 73 -3.83 -1.99 9.00
C PRO A 73 -3.67 -1.52 10.46
#